data_AF-A0AAI9ZTS7-F1
#
_entry.id   AF-A0AAI9ZTS7-F1
#
_cell.length_a   1.000
_cell.length_b   1.000
_cell.length_c   1.000
_cell.angle_alpha   90.00
_cell.angle_beta   90.00
_cell.angle_gamma   90.00
#
_symmetry.space_group_name_H-M   'P 1'
#
loop_
_entity.id
_entity.type
_entity.pdbx_description
1 polymer ?
#
loop_
_entity_poly.entity_id
_entity_poly.type
_entity_poly.pdbx_seq_one_letter_code
_entity_poly.pdbx_strand_id
1 'polypeptide(L)' 'YTEIEVSQALNAIINGTSVNKASIKWWAIPRLTLRNRIRGHQNRSLGFTELQRLNPWQENRLVKWIRI' A
#
# COMPACT_ATOMS: atom_id res chain seq x y z
N TYR A 1 9.42 3.32 -5.35
CA TYR A 1 8.06 3.63 -5.78
C TYR A 1 7.15 3.72 -4.56
N THR A 2 6.23 4.68 -4.53
CA THR A 2 5.27 4.89 -3.43
C THR A 2 3.95 4.18 -3.72
N GLU A 3 3.09 4.03 -2.71
CA GLU A 3 1.75 3.42 -2.92
C GLU A 3 0.84 4.29 -3.79
N ILE A 4 1.06 5.61 -3.77
CA ILE A 4 0.36 6.55 -4.65
C ILE A 4 0.71 6.24 -6.10
N GLU A 5 2.00 6.04 -6.40
CA GLU A 5 2.46 5.66 -7.73
C GLU A 5 1.94 4.29 -8.17
N VAL A 6 1.87 3.32 -7.25
CA VAL A 6 1.24 2.02 -7.52
C VAL A 6 -0.24 2.19 -7.90
N SER A 7 -0.98 3.02 -7.17
CA SER A 7 -2.39 3.28 -7.43
C SER A 7 -2.59 3.98 -8.78
N GLN A 8 -1.76 4.97 -9.09
CA GLN A 8 -1.76 5.65 -10.39
C GLN A 8 -1.42 4.68 -11.54
N ALA A 9 -0.43 3.81 -11.34
CA ALA A 9 -0.06 2.79 -12.31
C ALA A 9 -1.19 1.78 -12.55
N LEU A 10 -1.90 1.35 -11.50
CA LEU A 10 -3.06 0.47 -11.63
C LEU A 10 -4.20 1.15 -12.40
N ASN A 11 -4.50 2.42 -12.10
CA ASN A 11 -5.50 3.19 -12.84
C ASN A 11 -5.12 3.35 -14.31
N ALA A 12 -3.85 3.62 -14.61
CA ALA A 12 -3.37 3.67 -15.99
C ALA A 12 -3.51 2.33 -16.71
N ILE A 13 -3.31 1.20 -16.02
CA ILE A 13 -3.48 -0.14 -16.60
C ILE A 13 -4.95 -0.41 -16.91
N ILE A 14 -5.87 -0.03 -16.01
CA ILE A 14 -7.32 -0.10 -16.23
C ILE A 14 -7.73 0.73 -17.46
N ASN A 15 -7.12 1.91 -17.63
CA ASN A 15 -7.34 2.79 -18.79
C ASN A 15 -6.68 2.30 -20.10
N GLY A 16 -6.12 1.09 -20.13
CA GLY A 16 -5.61 0.44 -21.34
C GLY A 16 -4.11 0.55 -21.57
N THR A 17 -3.33 1.07 -20.61
CA THR A 17 -1.86 0.97 -20.71
C THR A 17 -1.38 -0.45 -20.35
N SER A 18 -0.40 -0.96 -21.09
CA SER A 18 0.14 -2.28 -20.79
C SER A 18 0.94 -2.27 -19.48
N VAL A 19 0.85 -3.35 -18.71
CA VAL A 19 1.60 -3.52 -17.45
C VAL A 19 3.11 -3.30 -17.63
N ASN A 20 3.64 -3.64 -18.80
CA ASN A 20 5.05 -3.44 -19.12
C ASN A 20 5.41 -1.96 -19.28
N LYS A 21 4.53 -1.20 -19.94
CA LYS A 21 4.71 0.25 -20.14
C LYS A 21 4.56 0.98 -18.81
N ALA A 22 3.58 0.61 -17.97
CA ALA A 22 3.42 1.16 -16.63
C ALA A 22 4.62 0.86 -15.72
N SER A 23 5.15 -0.37 -15.79
CA SER A 23 6.31 -0.83 -15.00
C SER A 23 7.60 -0.07 -15.36
N ILE A 24 7.94 0.02 -16.64
CA ILE A 24 9.25 0.53 -17.08
C ILE A 24 9.23 2.04 -17.32
N LYS A 25 8.15 2.56 -17.92
CA LYS A 25 8.19 3.88 -18.57
C LYS A 25 7.68 5.03 -17.70
N TRP A 26 6.85 4.75 -16.69
CA TRP A 26 6.15 5.81 -15.94
C TRP A 26 6.54 5.87 -14.48
N TRP A 27 6.71 4.73 -13.80
CA TRP A 27 6.90 4.71 -12.35
C TRP A 27 8.01 3.79 -11.84
N ALA A 28 8.78 3.13 -12.72
CA ALA A 28 9.86 2.19 -12.35
C ALA A 28 9.41 1.13 -11.30
N ILE A 29 8.15 0.70 -11.38
CA ILE A 29 7.56 -0.27 -10.45
C ILE A 29 7.86 -1.67 -10.99
N PRO A 30 8.38 -2.60 -10.16
CA PRO A 30 8.58 -3.97 -10.59
C PRO A 30 7.28 -4.56 -11.12
N ARG A 31 7.38 -5.19 -12.30
CA ARG A 31 6.24 -5.77 -13.00
C ARG A 31 5.50 -6.81 -12.16
N LEU A 32 6.25 -7.54 -11.33
CA LEU A 32 5.72 -8.50 -10.37
C LEU A 32 4.83 -7.84 -9.32
N THR A 33 5.21 -6.65 -8.83
CA THR A 33 4.41 -5.87 -7.86
C THR A 33 3.05 -5.50 -8.45
N LEU A 34 3.03 -4.95 -9.68
CA LEU A 34 1.79 -4.59 -10.37
C LEU A 34 0.91 -5.82 -10.62
N ARG A 35 1.51 -6.94 -11.06
CA ARG A 35 0.77 -8.19 -11.30
C ARG A 35 0.16 -8.78 -10.02
N ASN A 36 0.90 -8.72 -8.91
CA ASN A 36 0.40 -9.16 -7.60
C ASN A 36 -0.76 -8.27 -7.13
N ARG A 37 -0.64 -6.95 -7.31
CA ARG A 37 -1.71 -5.99 -6.98
C ARG A 37 -2.98 -6.19 -7.81
N ILE A 38 -2.85 -6.46 -9.11
CA ILE A 38 -4.01 -6.79 -9.98
C ILE A 38 -4.73 -8.06 -9.48
N ARG A 39 -3.99 -9.02 -8.92
CA ARG A 39 -4.54 -10.25 -8.34
C ARG A 39 -5.09 -10.07 -6.92
N GLY A 40 -5.11 -8.85 -6.39
CA GLY A 40 -5.61 -8.55 -5.05
C GLY A 40 -4.58 -8.75 -3.92
N HIS A 41 -3.33 -9.08 -4.22
CA HIS A 41 -2.29 -9.11 -3.18
C HIS A 41 -1.94 -7.69 -2.75
N GLN A 42 -2.14 -7.39 -1.48
CA GLN A 42 -1.72 -6.15 -0.86
C GLN A 42 -0.38 -6.33 -0.12
N ASN A 43 0.38 -5.24 0.00
CA ASN A 43 1.56 -5.23 0.85
C ASN A 43 1.14 -5.44 2.32
N ARG A 44 1.86 -6.29 3.05
CA ARG A 44 1.63 -6.57 4.47
C ARG A 44 1.71 -5.30 5.32
N SER A 45 2.55 -4.33 4.96
CA SER A 45 2.58 -3.06 5.70
C SER A 45 1.26 -2.27 5.59
N LEU A 46 0.58 -2.37 4.45
CA LEU A 46 -0.67 -1.64 4.16
C LEU A 46 -1.91 -2.36 4.66
N GLY A 47 -2.00 -3.68 4.43
CA GLY A 47 -3.12 -4.49 4.93
C GLY A 47 -3.21 -4.49 6.47
N PHE A 48 -2.11 -4.19 7.15
CA PHE A 48 -2.04 -4.10 8.60
C PHE A 48 -1.91 -2.65 9.11
N THR A 49 -1.98 -1.61 8.27
CA THR A 49 -1.89 -0.22 8.76
C THR A 49 -3.06 0.14 9.68
N GLU A 50 -4.26 -0.35 9.38
CA GLU A 50 -5.41 -0.19 10.29
C GLU A 50 -5.21 -0.94 11.61
N LEU A 51 -4.47 -2.06 11.58
CA LEU A 51 -4.10 -2.86 12.75
C LEU A 51 -2.88 -2.29 13.50
N GLN A 52 -2.15 -1.32 12.92
CA GLN A 52 -1.06 -0.59 13.59
C GLN A 52 -1.59 0.52 14.50
N ARG A 53 -2.82 1.00 14.28
CA ARG A 53 -3.45 1.93 15.24
C ARG A 53 -3.82 1.13 16.48
N LEU A 54 -3.30 1.56 17.63
CA LEU A 54 -3.72 1.02 18.92
C LEU A 54 -5.22 1.22 19.04
N ASN A 55 -5.92 0.20 19.54
CA ASN A 55 -7.33 0.40 19.86
C ASN A 55 -7.45 1.46 20.98
N PRO A 56 -8.57 2.19 21.10
CA PRO A 56 -8.71 3.29 22.07
C PRO A 56 -8.43 2.88 23.52
N TRP A 57 -8.66 1.61 23.87
CA TRP A 57 -8.36 1.08 25.19
C TRP A 57 -6.85 0.90 25.41
N GLN A 58 -6.13 0.37 24.42
CA GLN A 58 -4.68 0.22 24.43
C GLN A 58 -4.00 1.58 24.48
N GLU A 59 -4.47 2.54 23.69
CA GLU A 59 -3.97 3.92 23.70
C GLU A 59 -4.16 4.56 25.09
N ASN A 60 -5.36 4.46 25.67
CA ASN A 60 -5.63 4.97 27.03
C ASN A 60 -4.76 4.31 28.11
N ARG A 61 -4.54 2.99 28.02
CA ARG A 61 -3.67 2.27 28.95
C ARG A 61 -2.21 2.73 28.83
N LEU A 62 -1.76 2.96 27.60
CA LEU A 62 -0.40 3.40 27.31
C LEU A 62 -0.17 4.86 27.76
N VAL A 63 -1.15 5.74 27.53
CA VAL A 63 -1.16 7.12 28.04
C VAL A 63 -1.10 7.15 29.56
N LYS A 64 -1.88 6.31 30.24
CA LYS A 64 -1.83 6.20 31.72
C LYS A 64 -0.47 5.73 32.23
N TRP A 65 0.19 4.80 31.51
CA TRP A 65 1.49 4.27 31.90
C TRP A 65 2.63 5.30 31.73
N ILE A 66 2.64 6.07 30.63
CA ILE A 66 3.66 7.12 30.39
C ILE A 66 3.56 8.27 31.41
N ARG A 67 2.36 8.50 31.97
CA ARG A 67 2.09 9.61 32.90
C ARG A 67 2.54 9.31 34.34
N ILE A 68 3.01 8.10 34.63
CA ILE A 68 3.61 7.67 35.91
C ILE A 68 5.11 7.93 35.84
#